data_AF-A0A2W4S791-F1
#
_entry.id   AF-A0A2W4S791-F1
#
_cell.length_a   1.000
_cell.length_b   1.000
_cell.length_c   1.000
_cell.angle_alpha   90.00
_cell.angle_beta   90.00
_cell.angle_gamma   90.00
#
_symmetry.space_group_name_H-M   'P 1'
#
loop_
_entity.id
_entity.type
_entity.pdbx_description
1 polymer ?
#
loop_
_entity_poly.entity_id
_entity_poly.type
_entity_poly.pdbx_seq_one_letter_code
_entity_poly.pdbx_strand_id
1 'polypeptide(L)'
;MATIDALLDDLLAKEGGYVDHRDDRGGVTNFGITETVARAAGWTGSMLALPRALAIAIYRRRYWTGPRFDDVAAISMAVAAELFDTGVNMGPAVAAGFLQRSLNVLNRQGQDWADVAVDRAVGPATLDALRRLLTLRGARGEAALLKALNALQGARYIELAEGRAANESFVFGWLANRVA
;
A
#
# COMPACT_ATOMS: atom_id res chain seq x y z
N MET A 1 -6.64 17.42 -1.77
CA MET A 1 -5.98 16.27 -1.10
C MET A 1 -6.70 15.02 -1.54
N ALA A 2 -5.98 13.96 -1.90
CA ALA A 2 -6.59 12.67 -2.23
C ALA A 2 -7.35 12.13 -1.01
N THR A 3 -8.55 11.58 -1.24
CA THR A 3 -9.32 10.85 -0.23
C THR A 3 -9.17 9.35 -0.51
N ILE A 4 -9.45 8.51 0.48
CA ILE A 4 -9.45 7.05 0.27
C ILE A 4 -10.47 6.63 -0.81
N ASP A 5 -11.61 7.32 -0.92
CA ASP A 5 -12.59 7.03 -1.97
C ASP A 5 -12.03 7.30 -3.37
N ALA A 6 -11.33 8.42 -3.56
CA ALA A 6 -10.66 8.71 -4.82
C ALA A 6 -9.56 7.67 -5.15
N LEU A 7 -8.75 7.27 -4.16
CA LEU A 7 -7.71 6.24 -4.35
C LEU A 7 -8.31 4.88 -4.74
N LEU A 8 -9.43 4.50 -4.13
CA LEU A 8 -10.14 3.26 -4.44
C LEU A 8 -10.79 3.34 -5.83
N ASP A 9 -11.40 4.46 -6.17
CA ASP A 9 -12.02 4.65 -7.48
C ASP A 9 -10.96 4.56 -8.61
N ASP A 10 -9.80 5.20 -8.42
CA ASP A 10 -8.68 5.14 -9.36
C ASP A 10 -8.10 3.72 -9.47
N LEU A 11 -8.03 2.98 -8.36
CA LEU A 11 -7.59 1.58 -8.36
C LEU A 11 -8.55 0.71 -9.16
N LEU A 12 -9.84 0.76 -8.88
CA LEU A 12 -10.85 -0.05 -9.58
C LEU A 12 -10.93 0.31 -11.07
N ALA A 13 -10.68 1.57 -11.44
CA ALA A 13 -10.62 1.97 -12.85
C ALA A 13 -9.46 1.31 -13.61
N LYS A 14 -8.34 1.00 -12.93
CA LYS A 14 -7.16 0.33 -13.51
C LYS A 14 -7.29 -1.20 -13.53
N GLU A 15 -7.89 -1.80 -12.50
CA GLU A 15 -8.06 -3.26 -12.35
C GLU A 15 -9.02 -3.87 -13.39
N GLY A 16 -9.85 -3.04 -14.03
CA GLY A 16 -10.76 -3.49 -15.09
C GLY A 16 -11.97 -4.29 -14.57
N GLY A 17 -12.57 -5.09 -15.45
CA GLY A 17 -13.82 -5.82 -15.20
C GLY A 17 -13.62 -7.31 -14.93
N TYR A 18 -14.66 -8.10 -15.22
CA TYR A 18 -14.63 -9.55 -15.10
C TYR A 18 -13.58 -10.18 -16.02
N VAL A 19 -12.72 -11.03 -15.46
CA VAL A 19 -11.74 -11.84 -16.19
C VAL A 19 -11.89 -13.30 -15.76
N ASP A 20 -12.10 -14.17 -16.74
CA ASP A 20 -12.18 -15.61 -16.59
C ASP A 20 -11.40 -16.24 -17.74
N HIS A 21 -10.12 -16.50 -17.49
CA HIS A 21 -9.20 -17.00 -18.51
C HIS A 21 -8.74 -18.41 -18.12
N ARG A 22 -8.93 -19.36 -19.06
CA ARG A 22 -8.66 -20.80 -18.87
C ARG A 22 -7.23 -21.12 -18.44
N ASP A 23 -6.28 -20.26 -18.79
CA ASP A 23 -4.85 -20.42 -18.48
C ASP A 23 -4.40 -19.66 -17.23
N ASP A 24 -5.31 -18.91 -16.59
CA ASP A 24 -4.97 -18.09 -15.42
C ASP A 24 -5.01 -18.91 -14.14
N ARG A 25 -3.88 -18.93 -13.43
CA ARG A 25 -3.75 -19.61 -12.13
C ARG A 25 -4.52 -18.89 -11.01
N GLY A 26 -4.95 -17.64 -11.25
CA GLY A 26 -5.69 -16.80 -10.30
C GLY A 26 -7.20 -17.11 -10.18
N GLY A 27 -7.75 -17.89 -11.11
CA GLY A 27 -9.19 -18.18 -11.19
C GLY A 27 -10.03 -16.96 -11.61
N VAL A 28 -11.36 -17.06 -11.46
CA VAL A 28 -12.29 -15.99 -11.84
C VAL A 28 -12.05 -14.74 -10.99
N THR A 29 -11.88 -13.60 -11.65
CA THR A 29 -11.72 -12.30 -10.99
C THR A 29 -12.74 -11.28 -11.52
N ASN A 30 -13.10 -10.30 -10.69
CA ASN A 30 -13.82 -9.11 -11.12
C ASN A 30 -13.36 -7.92 -10.26
N PHE A 31 -13.08 -6.78 -10.89
CA PHE A 31 -12.44 -5.63 -10.25
C PHE A 31 -11.13 -5.99 -9.52
N GLY A 32 -10.33 -6.91 -10.06
CA GLY A 32 -9.11 -7.42 -9.40
C GLY A 32 -9.36 -8.31 -8.17
N ILE A 33 -10.62 -8.52 -7.76
CA ILE A 33 -10.98 -9.40 -6.65
C ILE A 33 -11.15 -10.83 -7.15
N THR A 34 -10.35 -11.74 -6.61
CA THR A 34 -10.50 -13.18 -6.88
C THR A 34 -11.76 -13.74 -6.21
N GLU A 35 -12.31 -14.81 -6.77
CA GLU A 35 -13.46 -15.50 -6.19
C GLU A 35 -13.24 -15.85 -4.72
N THR A 36 -12.09 -16.44 -4.38
CA THR A 36 -11.72 -16.78 -2.98
C THR A 36 -11.82 -15.59 -2.05
N VAL A 37 -11.33 -14.41 -2.47
CA VAL A 37 -11.40 -13.18 -1.67
C VAL A 37 -12.85 -12.70 -1.55
N ALA A 38 -13.64 -12.77 -2.62
CA ALA A 38 -15.06 -12.41 -2.59
C ALA A 38 -15.85 -13.35 -1.66
N ARG A 39 -15.61 -14.67 -1.72
CA ARG A 39 -16.24 -15.66 -0.83
C ARG A 39 -15.89 -15.40 0.63
N ALA A 40 -14.62 -15.15 0.94
CA ALA A 40 -14.18 -14.78 2.28
C ALA A 40 -14.78 -13.46 2.79
N ALA A 41 -15.24 -12.60 1.89
CA ALA A 41 -15.97 -11.38 2.21
C ALA A 41 -17.50 -11.56 2.28
N GLY A 42 -18.02 -12.79 2.11
CA GLY A 42 -19.43 -13.13 2.21
C GLY A 42 -20.21 -13.07 0.89
N TRP A 43 -19.55 -12.84 -0.26
CA TRP A 43 -20.22 -12.89 -1.56
C TRP A 43 -20.50 -14.33 -1.96
N THR A 44 -21.77 -14.68 -2.19
CA THR A 44 -22.18 -16.02 -2.66
C THR A 44 -22.71 -16.04 -4.10
N GLY A 45 -22.88 -14.87 -4.73
CA GLY A 45 -23.38 -14.75 -6.09
C GLY A 45 -22.32 -15.01 -7.18
N SER A 46 -22.73 -14.88 -8.44
CA SER A 46 -21.80 -14.94 -9.57
C SER A 46 -20.75 -13.84 -9.48
N MET A 47 -19.49 -14.14 -9.80
CA MET A 47 -18.42 -13.13 -9.83
C MET A 47 -18.65 -12.07 -10.90
N LEU A 48 -19.35 -12.39 -12.00
CA LEU A 48 -19.77 -11.41 -13.01
C LEU A 48 -20.67 -10.32 -12.42
N ALA A 49 -21.48 -10.69 -11.42
CA ALA A 49 -22.43 -9.81 -10.75
C ALA A 49 -21.87 -9.22 -9.44
N LEU A 50 -20.56 -9.34 -9.18
CA LEU A 50 -19.94 -8.78 -7.98
C LEU A 50 -20.22 -7.27 -7.92
N PRO A 51 -20.88 -6.74 -6.88
CA PRO A 51 -21.17 -5.31 -6.82
C PRO A 51 -19.89 -4.50 -6.63
N ARG A 52 -19.73 -3.42 -7.40
CA ARG A 52 -18.61 -2.48 -7.25
C ARG A 52 -18.45 -1.99 -5.80
N ALA A 53 -19.57 -1.70 -5.13
CA ALA A 53 -19.56 -1.29 -3.72
C ALA A 53 -18.96 -2.35 -2.78
N LEU A 54 -19.17 -3.64 -3.08
CA LEU A 54 -18.57 -4.72 -2.31
C LEU A 54 -17.07 -4.84 -2.61
N ALA A 55 -16.64 -4.69 -3.86
CA ALA A 55 -15.22 -4.65 -4.21
C ALA A 55 -14.49 -3.50 -3.47
N ILE A 56 -15.08 -2.30 -3.44
CA ILE A 56 -14.57 -1.16 -2.65
C ILE A 56 -14.45 -1.51 -1.17
N ALA A 57 -15.49 -2.11 -0.58
CA ALA A 57 -15.46 -2.49 0.82
C ALA A 57 -14.37 -3.53 1.14
N ILE A 58 -14.14 -4.48 0.23
CA ILE A 58 -13.06 -5.47 0.32
C ILE A 58 -11.69 -4.78 0.28
N TYR A 59 -11.45 -3.93 -0.71
CA TYR A 59 -10.17 -3.21 -0.83
C TYR A 59 -9.92 -2.31 0.38
N ARG A 60 -10.92 -1.52 0.80
CA ARG A 60 -10.83 -0.68 1.98
C ARG A 60 -10.49 -1.50 3.22
N ARG A 61 -11.14 -2.63 3.45
CA ARG A 61 -10.84 -3.48 4.60
C ARG A 61 -9.42 -4.04 4.54
N ARG A 62 -9.01 -4.55 3.38
CA ARG A 62 -7.75 -5.31 3.23
C ARG A 62 -6.51 -4.41 3.15
N TYR A 63 -6.63 -3.24 2.54
CA TYR A 63 -5.49 -2.38 2.20
C TYR A 63 -5.53 -1.02 2.90
N TRP A 64 -6.61 -0.69 3.61
CA TRP A 64 -6.72 0.58 4.34
C TRP A 64 -6.92 0.37 5.84
N THR A 65 -8.09 -0.12 6.27
CA THR A 65 -8.41 -0.21 7.70
C THR A 65 -7.75 -1.41 8.39
N GLY A 66 -7.67 -2.57 7.73
CA GLY A 66 -6.98 -3.76 8.25
C GLY A 66 -5.51 -3.51 8.63
N PRO A 67 -4.69 -2.90 7.76
CA PRO A 67 -3.32 -2.53 8.10
C PRO A 67 -3.19 -1.21 8.87
N ARG A 68 -4.32 -0.60 9.28
CA ARG A 68 -4.39 0.66 10.03
C ARG A 68 -3.80 1.86 9.31
N PHE A 69 -3.91 1.90 7.98
CA PHE A 69 -3.50 3.06 7.19
C PHE A 69 -4.50 4.21 7.30
N ASP A 70 -5.73 3.97 7.76
CA ASP A 70 -6.66 5.00 8.22
C ASP A 70 -6.12 5.78 9.43
N ASP A 71 -5.49 5.10 10.39
CA ASP A 71 -4.83 5.76 11.52
C ASP A 71 -3.61 6.59 11.06
N VAL A 72 -2.87 6.10 10.05
CA VAL A 72 -1.79 6.85 9.41
C VAL A 72 -2.35 8.08 8.69
N ALA A 73 -3.47 7.93 7.99
CA ALA A 73 -4.11 9.00 7.22
C ALA A 73 -4.61 10.15 8.08
N ALA A 74 -5.02 9.85 9.33
CA ALA A 74 -5.36 10.85 10.32
C ALA A 74 -4.15 11.73 10.74
N ILE A 75 -2.92 11.25 10.50
CA ILE A 75 -1.67 11.97 10.78
C ILE A 75 -1.10 12.60 9.50
N SER A 76 -1.00 11.82 8.41
CA SER A 76 -0.59 12.25 7.09
C SER A 76 -1.29 11.42 6.01
N MET A 77 -2.18 12.07 5.26
CA MET A 77 -2.85 11.46 4.11
C MET A 77 -1.87 11.09 3.00
N ALA A 78 -0.81 11.88 2.80
CA ALA A 78 0.19 11.62 1.76
C ALA A 78 0.96 10.33 2.05
N VAL A 79 1.40 10.14 3.30
CA VAL A 79 2.07 8.90 3.71
C VAL A 79 1.11 7.73 3.60
N ALA A 80 -0.13 7.85 4.07
CA ALA A 80 -1.10 6.76 3.98
C ALA A 80 -1.42 6.35 2.53
N ALA A 81 -1.54 7.33 1.61
CA ALA A 81 -1.74 7.05 0.19
C ALA A 81 -0.56 6.26 -0.42
N GLU A 82 0.67 6.59 -0.05
CA GLU A 82 1.86 5.85 -0.51
C GLU A 82 1.90 4.42 0.03
N LEU A 83 1.52 4.24 1.31
CA LEU A 83 1.43 2.91 1.92
C LEU A 83 0.30 2.07 1.30
N PHE A 84 -0.82 2.69 0.94
CA PHE A 84 -1.90 2.02 0.22
C PHE A 84 -1.44 1.54 -1.15
N ASP A 85 -0.81 2.41 -1.95
CA ASP A 85 -0.28 2.05 -3.26
C ASP A 85 0.77 0.92 -3.17
N THR A 86 1.74 1.05 -2.27
CA THR A 86 2.73 0.00 -2.01
C THR A 86 2.04 -1.28 -1.54
N GLY A 87 1.04 -1.15 -0.67
CA GLY A 87 0.30 -2.26 -0.08
C GLY A 87 -0.51 -3.05 -1.10
N VAL A 88 -1.12 -2.39 -2.08
CA VAL A 88 -1.83 -3.05 -3.19
C VAL A 88 -0.86 -3.86 -4.04
N ASN A 89 0.31 -3.30 -4.37
CA ASN A 89 1.29 -3.93 -5.25
C ASN A 89 2.14 -5.02 -4.58
N MET A 90 2.49 -4.85 -3.30
CA MET A 90 3.50 -5.67 -2.61
C MET A 90 3.01 -6.29 -1.30
N GLY A 91 1.77 -6.00 -0.90
CA GLY A 91 1.18 -6.43 0.37
C GLY A 91 1.32 -5.37 1.48
N PRO A 92 0.28 -5.15 2.31
CA PRO A 92 0.30 -4.11 3.35
C PRO A 92 1.42 -4.27 4.38
N ALA A 93 1.82 -5.50 4.70
CA ALA A 93 2.91 -5.76 5.63
C ALA A 93 4.26 -5.25 5.09
N VAL A 94 4.50 -5.33 3.78
CA VAL A 94 5.71 -4.76 3.17
C VAL A 94 5.72 -3.24 3.32
N ALA A 95 4.60 -2.58 3.00
CA ALA A 95 4.45 -1.14 3.16
C ALA A 95 4.65 -0.69 4.61
N ALA A 96 4.03 -1.37 5.58
CA ALA A 96 4.21 -1.09 7.00
C ALA A 96 5.67 -1.27 7.46
N GLY A 97 6.36 -2.31 6.97
CA GLY A 97 7.78 -2.52 7.22
C GLY A 97 8.65 -1.41 6.64
N PHE A 98 8.32 -0.88 5.46
CA PHE A 98 9.02 0.28 4.89
C PHE A 98 8.85 1.51 5.76
N LEU A 99 7.62 1.81 6.20
CA LEU A 99 7.37 2.92 7.14
C LEU A 99 8.24 2.81 8.40
N GLN A 100 8.24 1.65 9.07
CA GLN A 100 9.00 1.44 10.30
C GLN A 100 10.51 1.62 10.10
N ARG A 101 11.06 1.04 9.03
CA ARG A 101 12.48 1.20 8.68
C ARG A 101 12.83 2.66 8.41
N SER A 102 12.00 3.35 7.64
CA SER A 102 12.20 4.77 7.31
C SER A 102 12.11 5.66 8.56
N LEU A 103 11.18 5.40 9.48
CA LEU A 103 11.08 6.14 10.73
C LEU A 103 12.33 5.94 11.61
N ASN A 104 12.87 4.72 11.72
CA ASN A 104 14.07 4.48 12.51
C ASN A 104 15.29 5.24 11.97
N VAL A 105 15.53 5.24 10.65
CA VAL A 105 16.68 5.96 10.10
C VAL A 105 16.54 7.49 10.17
N LEU A 106 15.32 8.01 10.39
CA LEU A 106 15.04 9.44 10.50
C LEU A 106 15.05 9.97 11.94
N ASN A 107 15.31 9.13 12.95
CA ASN A 107 15.14 9.46 14.38
C ASN A 107 16.38 10.07 15.08
N ARG A 108 17.45 10.38 14.33
CA ARG A 108 18.72 10.92 14.85
C ARG A 108 19.36 10.03 15.93
N GLN A 109 19.59 8.75 15.64
CA GLN A 109 20.20 7.80 16.58
C GLN A 109 19.37 7.66 17.87
N GLY A 110 18.05 7.63 17.73
CA GLY A 110 17.13 7.49 18.85
C GLY A 110 16.83 8.77 19.63
N GLN A 111 17.41 9.92 19.26
CA GLN A 111 17.23 11.18 19.99
C GLN A 111 15.79 11.74 19.87
N ASP A 112 15.15 11.55 18.72
CA ASP A 112 13.78 12.05 18.49
C ASP A 112 12.70 11.08 19.02
N TRP A 113 12.94 9.79 18.80
CA TRP A 113 12.18 8.66 19.32
C TRP A 113 13.06 7.41 19.27
N ALA A 114 12.83 6.46 20.18
CA ALA A 114 13.49 5.15 20.13
C ALA A 114 13.11 4.37 18.85
N ASP A 115 13.97 3.47 18.40
CA ASP A 115 13.67 2.60 17.26
C ASP A 115 12.36 1.84 17.48
N VAL A 116 11.47 1.90 16.49
CA VAL A 116 10.27 1.07 16.44
C VAL A 116 10.64 -0.32 15.93
N ALA A 117 10.00 -1.35 16.48
CA ALA A 117 10.16 -2.70 15.96
C ALA A 117 9.68 -2.76 14.50
N VAL A 118 10.44 -3.43 13.63
CA VAL A 118 10.05 -3.66 12.22
C VAL A 118 9.22 -4.94 12.13
N ASP A 119 8.10 -4.97 12.86
CA ASP A 119 7.19 -6.11 12.95
C ASP A 119 6.18 -6.16 11.79
N ARG A 120 6.21 -5.15 10.89
CA ARG A 120 5.33 -5.02 9.72
C ARG A 120 3.85 -4.83 10.09
N ALA A 121 3.58 -4.35 11.29
CA ALA A 121 2.25 -3.98 11.75
C ALA A 121 2.23 -2.52 12.23
N VAL A 122 1.30 -1.70 11.73
CA VAL A 122 1.15 -0.34 12.22
C VAL A 122 0.55 -0.37 13.63
N GLY A 123 1.39 -0.13 14.63
CA GLY A 123 1.01 -0.05 16.03
C GLY A 123 1.13 1.36 16.62
N PRO A 124 0.79 1.54 17.91
CA PRO A 124 0.90 2.82 18.60
C PRO A 124 2.30 3.45 18.51
N ALA A 125 3.37 2.64 18.60
CA ALA A 125 4.75 3.11 18.50
C ALA A 125 5.07 3.69 17.10
N THR A 126 4.65 3.00 16.03
CA THR A 126 4.79 3.50 14.65
C THR A 126 4.06 4.83 14.47
N LEU A 127 2.83 4.93 14.99
CA LEU A 127 2.02 6.15 14.89
C LEU A 127 2.63 7.30 15.70
N ASP A 128 3.18 7.03 16.89
CA ASP A 128 3.86 8.05 17.70
C ASP A 128 5.13 8.58 17.01
N ALA A 129 5.96 7.67 16.47
CA ALA A 129 7.14 8.04 15.70
C ALA A 129 6.80 8.90 14.48
N LEU A 130 5.73 8.57 13.74
CA LEU A 130 5.26 9.38 12.63
C LEU A 130 4.82 10.78 13.10
N ARG A 131 4.01 10.87 14.17
CA ARG A 131 3.61 12.18 14.72
C ARG A 131 4.82 13.01 15.11
N ARG A 132 5.78 12.42 15.82
CA ARG A 132 7.02 13.10 16.24
C ARG A 132 7.81 13.62 15.04
N LEU A 133 7.98 12.81 13.99
CA LEU A 133 8.64 13.25 12.77
C LEU A 133 7.98 14.51 12.20
N LEU A 134 6.65 14.51 12.08
CA LEU A 134 5.89 15.63 11.53
C LEU A 134 5.89 16.85 12.46
N THR A 135 5.82 16.66 13.78
CA THR A 135 5.93 17.76 14.75
C THR A 135 7.31 18.42 14.71
N LEU A 136 8.38 17.63 14.64
CA LEU A 136 9.75 18.14 14.69
C LEU A 136 10.22 18.73 13.36
N ARG A 137 9.75 18.19 12.23
CA ARG A 137 10.31 18.51 10.90
C ARG A 137 9.28 19.00 9.88
N GLY A 138 8.00 19.04 10.25
CA GLY A 138 6.92 19.53 9.40
C GLY A 138 6.90 18.89 8.01
N ALA A 139 6.57 19.71 7.01
CA ALA A 139 6.52 19.30 5.61
C ALA A 139 7.85 18.75 5.07
N ARG A 140 9.00 19.22 5.59
CA ARG A 140 10.32 18.71 5.18
C ARG A 140 10.53 17.27 5.69
N GLY A 141 10.03 16.96 6.89
CA GLY A 141 10.03 15.61 7.44
C GLY A 141 9.15 14.67 6.63
N GLU A 142 7.93 15.10 6.31
CA GLU A 142 6.99 14.36 5.47
C GLU A 142 7.59 14.05 4.08
N ALA A 143 8.16 15.05 3.41
CA ALA A 143 8.79 14.88 2.11
C ALA A 143 9.99 13.92 2.16
N ALA A 144 10.81 13.98 3.22
CA ALA A 144 11.92 13.05 3.40
C ALA A 144 11.44 11.61 3.63
N LEU A 145 10.37 11.42 4.40
CA LEU A 145 9.76 10.11 4.63
C LEU A 145 9.19 9.54 3.32
N LEU A 146 8.44 10.33 2.54
CA LEU A 146 7.91 9.89 1.25
C LEU A 146 9.03 9.46 0.29
N LYS A 147 10.14 10.22 0.23
CA LYS A 147 11.31 9.82 -0.56
C LYS A 147 11.92 8.50 -0.09
N ALA A 148 11.99 8.29 1.23
CA ALA A 148 12.49 7.02 1.78
C ALA A 148 11.57 5.84 1.44
N LEU A 149 10.24 6.03 1.47
CA LEU A 149 9.26 5.02 1.06
C LEU A 149 9.41 4.68 -0.42
N ASN A 150 9.47 5.68 -1.31
CA ASN A 150 9.66 5.48 -2.74
C ASN A 150 10.99 4.78 -3.05
N ALA A 151 12.07 5.12 -2.34
CA ALA A 151 13.36 4.46 -2.52
C ALA A 151 13.30 2.97 -2.16
N LEU A 152 12.62 2.61 -1.05
CA LEU A 152 12.42 1.23 -0.65
C LEU A 152 11.51 0.46 -1.62
N GLN A 153 10.45 1.10 -2.11
CA GLN A 153 9.56 0.51 -3.12
C GLN A 153 10.31 0.26 -4.44
N GLY A 154 11.12 1.21 -4.89
CA GLY A 154 11.94 1.06 -6.09
C GLY A 154 12.96 -0.08 -5.97
N ALA A 155 13.69 -0.13 -4.85
CA ALA A 155 14.62 -1.23 -4.57
C ALA A 155 13.89 -2.58 -4.59
N ARG A 156 12.69 -2.65 -4.00
CA ARG A 156 11.91 -3.89 -3.97
C ARG A 156 11.39 -4.32 -5.34
N TYR A 157 10.97 -3.38 -6.19
CA TYR A 157 10.59 -3.70 -7.56
C TYR A 157 11.76 -4.26 -8.37
N ILE A 158 12.96 -3.71 -8.19
CA ILE A 158 14.19 -4.23 -8.82
C ILE A 158 14.45 -5.67 -8.35
N GLU A 159 14.45 -5.93 -7.04
CA GLU A 159 14.62 -7.28 -6.48
C GLU A 159 13.59 -8.29 -7.04
N LEU A 160 12.33 -7.86 -7.21
CA LEU A 160 11.28 -8.70 -7.77
C LEU A 160 11.48 -8.99 -9.26
N ALA A 161 12.08 -8.07 -10.02
CA ALA A 161 12.40 -8.26 -11.42
C ALA A 161 13.62 -9.16 -11.62
N GLU A 162 14.65 -9.03 -10.77
CA GLU A 162 15.80 -9.94 -10.75
C GLU A 162 15.38 -11.40 -10.51
N GLY A 163 14.36 -11.62 -9.67
CA GLY A 163 13.81 -12.95 -9.42
C GLY A 163 12.88 -13.50 -10.51
N ARG A 164 12.36 -12.64 -11.41
CA ARG A 164 11.42 -13.01 -12.47
C ARG A 164 11.37 -11.93 -13.57
N ALA A 165 12.01 -12.22 -14.71
CA ALA A 165 12.09 -11.31 -15.86
C ALA A 165 10.74 -10.75 -16.35
N ALA A 166 9.64 -11.50 -16.20
CA ALA A 166 8.30 -11.02 -16.56
C ALA A 166 7.86 -9.75 -15.80
N ASN A 167 8.50 -9.42 -14.66
CA ASN A 167 8.19 -8.22 -13.89
C ASN A 167 8.87 -6.96 -14.45
N GLU A 168 9.90 -7.09 -15.30
CA GLU A 168 10.65 -5.96 -15.89
C GLU A 168 9.75 -5.00 -16.68
N SER A 169 8.67 -5.52 -17.28
CA SER A 169 7.68 -4.75 -18.04
C SER A 169 7.02 -3.63 -17.23
N PHE A 170 6.99 -3.74 -15.90
CA PHE A 170 6.37 -2.74 -15.02
C PHE A 170 7.38 -1.82 -14.33
N VAL A 171 8.62 -2.27 -14.14
CA VAL A 171 9.64 -1.54 -13.34
C VAL A 171 10.04 -0.23 -13.99
N PHE A 172 10.27 -0.20 -15.31
CA PHE A 172 10.67 1.03 -16.01
C PHE A 172 9.63 2.14 -15.86
N GLY A 173 8.36 1.83 -16.16
CA GLY A 173 7.28 2.80 -16.06
C GLY A 173 7.06 3.29 -14.63
N TRP A 174 7.23 2.41 -13.63
CA TRP A 174 7.13 2.81 -12.24
C TRP A 174 8.26 3.78 -11.85
N LEU A 175 9.52 3.45 -12.13
CA LEU A 175 10.68 4.30 -11.79
C LEU A 175 10.60 5.67 -12.47
N ALA A 176 10.28 5.71 -13.76
CA ALA A 176 10.24 6.95 -14.55
C ALA A 176 9.19 7.96 -14.05
N ASN A 177 8.11 7.50 -13.40
CA ASN A 177 7.01 8.35 -12.97
C ASN A 177 6.98 8.64 -11.45
N ARG A 178 7.74 7.90 -10.63
CA ARG A 178 7.67 7.97 -9.15
C ARG A 178 8.94 8.49 -8.46
N VAL A 179 10.10 8.40 -9.11
CA VAL A 179 11.38 8.79 -8.52
C VAL A 179 11.87 10.08 -9.19
N ALA A 180 11.71 11.21 -8.51
CA ALA A 180 12.22 12.53 -8.90
C ALA A 180 12.82 13.28 -7.70
#